data_AF-A0A378FWI4-F1
#
_entry.id   AF-A0A378FWI4-F1
#
_cell.length_a   1.000
_cell.length_b   1.000
_cell.length_c   1.000
_cell.angle_alpha   90.00
_cell.angle_beta   90.00
_cell.angle_gamma   90.00
#
_symmetry.space_group_name_H-M   'P 1'
#
loop_
_entity.id
_entity.type
_entity.pdbx_description
1 polymer ?
#
loop_
_entity_poly.entity_id
_entity_poly.type
_entity_poly.pdbx_seq_one_letter_code
_entity_poly.pdbx_strand_id
1 'polypeptide(L)'
;MLRLDRCPLNIRIVEDIRPYKARKVAILNGAHTALVPVAWLCGVDTVGEAMRDKAIRHYVQQTIDEEIIPALDLPAEELRQFCRCGHRALS
;
A
#
# COMPACT_ATOMS: atom_id res chain seq x y z
N MET A 1 -0.78 31.62 -8.03
CA MET A 1 -0.64 30.18 -8.32
C MET A 1 0.70 29.71 -7.77
N LEU A 2 0.73 28.64 -6.98
CA LEU A 2 1.95 28.12 -6.34
C LEU A 2 2.87 27.49 -7.41
N ARG A 3 4.11 27.96 -7.52
CA ARG A 3 5.12 27.50 -8.51
C ARG A 3 5.86 26.26 -7.99
N LEU A 4 5.10 25.22 -7.66
CA LEU A 4 5.64 23.98 -7.06
C LEU A 4 6.64 23.27 -7.98
N ASP A 5 6.51 23.48 -9.30
CA ASP A 5 7.45 23.04 -10.34
C ASP A 5 8.86 23.64 -10.21
N ARG A 6 9.01 24.72 -9.43
CA ARG A 6 10.27 25.48 -9.27
C ARG A 6 10.91 25.31 -7.90
N CYS A 7 10.31 24.49 -7.04
CA CYS A 7 10.85 24.20 -5.72
C CYS A 7 11.57 22.84 -5.77
N PRO A 8 12.72 22.68 -5.09
CA PRO A 8 13.41 21.40 -4.97
C PRO A 8 12.68 20.47 -3.98
N LEU A 9 11.42 20.15 -4.27
CA LEU A 9 10.55 19.29 -3.46
C LEU A 9 10.32 17.96 -4.19
N ASN A 10 10.15 16.88 -3.43
CA ASN A 10 9.80 15.56 -3.99
C ASN A 10 8.30 15.49 -4.34
N ILE A 11 7.89 16.32 -5.30
CA ILE A 11 6.51 16.44 -5.78
C ILE A 11 6.52 16.08 -7.25
N ARG A 12 5.59 15.20 -7.65
CA ARG A 12 5.34 14.88 -9.06
C ARG A 12 4.06 15.55 -9.50
N ILE A 13 4.17 16.51 -10.41
CA ILE A 13 3.03 17.14 -11.07
C ILE A 13 2.67 16.26 -12.27
N VAL A 14 1.41 15.84 -12.36
CA VAL A 14 0.90 14.96 -13.41
C VAL A 14 -0.43 15.50 -13.93
N GLU A 15 -0.74 15.18 -15.18
CA GLU A 15 -2.01 15.56 -15.81
C GLU A 15 -3.18 14.71 -15.28
N ASP A 16 -2.91 13.46 -14.90
CA ASP A 16 -3.92 12.53 -14.37
C ASP A 16 -3.46 11.83 -13.08
N ILE A 17 -4.20 12.05 -12.00
CA ILE A 17 -3.94 11.45 -10.68
C ILE A 17 -4.61 10.07 -10.50
N ARG A 18 -5.56 9.69 -11.36
CA ARG A 18 -6.35 8.45 -11.23
C ARG A 18 -5.49 7.19 -11.02
N PRO A 19 -4.45 6.90 -11.82
CA PRO A 19 -3.64 5.70 -11.61
C PRO A 19 -2.88 5.71 -10.27
N TYR A 20 -2.36 6.87 -9.86
CA TYR A 20 -1.68 7.04 -8.56
C TYR A 20 -2.63 6.82 -7.38
N LYS A 21 -3.85 7.35 -7.47
CA LYS A 21 -4.89 7.20 -6.46
C LYS A 21 -5.36 5.75 -6.38
N ALA A 22 -5.66 5.12 -7.53
CA ALA A 22 -6.13 3.74 -7.59
C ALA A 22 -5.11 2.79 -6.94
N ARG A 23 -3.84 2.90 -7.33
CA ARG A 23 -2.75 2.12 -6.73
C ARG A 23 -2.63 2.32 -5.22
N LYS A 24 -2.65 3.57 -4.74
CA LYS A 24 -2.56 3.88 -3.30
C LYS A 24 -3.74 3.30 -2.53
N VAL A 25 -4.95 3.55 -3.01
CA VAL A 25 -6.18 3.13 -2.31
C VAL A 25 -6.25 1.61 -2.26
N ALA A 26 -6.05 0.93 -3.39
CA ALA A 26 -6.13 -0.52 -3.42
C ALA A 26 -5.01 -1.18 -2.61
N ILE A 27 -3.75 -0.80 -2.82
CA ILE A 27 -2.62 -1.48 -2.17
C ILE A 27 -2.50 -1.07 -0.70
N LEU A 28 -2.35 0.23 -0.40
CA LEU A 28 -2.13 0.64 0.99
C LEU A 28 -3.42 0.55 1.79
N ASN A 29 -4.51 1.19 1.35
CA ASN A 29 -5.74 1.12 2.16
C ASN A 29 -6.30 -0.30 2.19
N GLY A 30 -6.29 -1.04 1.07
CA GLY A 30 -6.75 -2.42 1.04
C GLY A 30 -5.96 -3.32 1.99
N ALA A 31 -4.62 -3.22 2.01
CA ALA A 31 -3.80 -3.98 2.96
C ALA A 31 -4.12 -3.63 4.42
N HIS A 32 -4.26 -2.34 4.76
CA HIS A 32 -4.65 -1.93 6.12
C HIS A 32 -6.05 -2.43 6.49
N THR A 33 -7.02 -2.31 5.58
CA THR A 33 -8.40 -2.78 5.81
C THR A 33 -8.45 -4.29 6.02
N ALA A 34 -7.66 -5.07 5.30
CA ALA A 34 -7.56 -6.51 5.49
C ALA A 34 -6.84 -6.88 6.79
N LEU A 35 -5.77 -6.16 7.15
CA LEU A 35 -4.94 -6.40 8.32
C LEU A 35 -5.67 -6.19 9.65
N VAL A 36 -6.36 -5.05 9.80
CA VAL A 36 -6.93 -4.61 11.09
C VAL A 36 -7.80 -5.65 11.79
N PRO A 37 -8.80 -6.29 11.14
CA PRO A 37 -9.63 -7.29 11.82
C PRO A 37 -8.84 -8.53 12.24
N VAL A 38 -7.86 -8.96 11.44
CA VAL A 38 -7.01 -10.12 11.76
C VAL A 38 -6.11 -9.80 12.95
N ALA A 39 -5.44 -8.64 12.94
CA ALA A 39 -4.61 -8.19 14.06
C ALA A 39 -5.42 -8.06 15.36
N TRP A 40 -6.62 -7.49 15.27
CA TRP A 40 -7.53 -7.36 16.42
C TRP A 40 -7.90 -8.72 17.03
N LEU A 41 -8.25 -9.72 16.20
CA LEU A 41 -8.58 -11.07 16.67
C LEU A 41 -7.37 -11.80 17.27
N CYS A 42 -6.16 -11.45 16.84
CA CYS A 42 -4.91 -11.97 17.40
C CYS A 42 -4.46 -11.22 18.68
N GLY A 43 -5.20 -10.21 19.14
CA GLY A 43 -4.83 -9.39 20.30
C GLY A 43 -3.60 -8.52 20.05
N VAL A 44 -3.40 -8.08 18.81
CA VAL A 44 -2.29 -7.21 18.41
C VAL A 44 -2.79 -5.79 18.16
N ASP A 45 -2.23 -4.82 18.88
CA ASP A 45 -2.77 -3.45 18.94
C ASP A 45 -2.20 -2.53 17.87
N THR A 46 -0.98 -2.80 17.39
CA THR A 46 -0.33 -1.93 16.41
C THR A 46 -0.01 -2.63 15.10
N VAL A 47 -0.04 -1.87 14.01
CA VAL A 47 0.32 -2.35 12.66
C VAL A 47 1.75 -2.90 12.64
N GLY A 48 2.70 -2.23 13.28
CA GLY A 48 4.09 -2.68 13.34
C GLY A 48 4.27 -4.00 14.12
N GLU A 49 3.49 -4.24 15.18
CA GLU A 49 3.48 -5.55 15.86
C GLU A 49 2.88 -6.63 14.95
N ALA A 50 1.79 -6.32 14.27
CA ALA A 50 1.10 -7.25 13.39
C ALA A 50 2.01 -7.68 12.22
N MET A 51 2.82 -6.76 11.68
CA MET A 51 3.78 -7.08 10.61
C MET A 51 5.04 -7.82 11.11
N ARG A 52 5.34 -7.78 12.42
CA ARG A 52 6.37 -8.65 13.04
C ARG A 52 5.88 -10.09 13.18
N ASP A 53 4.59 -10.31 13.41
CA ASP A 53 4.00 -11.65 13.38
C ASP A 53 4.11 -12.27 11.98
N LYS A 54 4.62 -13.51 11.91
CA LYS A 54 4.89 -14.18 10.63
C LYS A 54 3.61 -14.57 9.90
N ALA A 55 2.58 -15.01 10.63
CA ALA A 55 1.32 -15.46 10.05
C ALA A 55 0.52 -14.26 9.53
N ILE A 56 0.43 -13.19 10.32
CA ILE A 56 -0.30 -11.98 9.90
C ILE A 56 0.39 -11.30 8.72
N ARG A 57 1.73 -11.17 8.75
CA ARG A 57 2.48 -10.64 7.60
C ARG A 57 2.28 -11.48 6.34
N HIS A 58 2.29 -12.81 6.47
CA HIS A 58 2.05 -13.70 5.33
C HIS A 58 0.65 -13.50 4.75
N TYR A 59 -0.38 -13.43 5.59
CA TYR A 59 -1.75 -13.13 5.19
C TYR A 59 -1.85 -11.81 4.42
N VAL A 60 -1.23 -10.73 4.91
CA VAL A 60 -1.23 -9.43 4.21
C VAL A 60 -0.53 -9.54 2.86
N GLN A 61 0.63 -10.21 2.80
CA GLN A 61 1.37 -10.36 1.55
C GLN A 61 0.59 -11.16 0.51
N GLN A 62 -0.04 -12.26 0.92
CA GLN A 62 -0.91 -13.05 0.04
C GLN A 62 -2.11 -12.23 -0.44
N THR A 63 -2.78 -11.51 0.46
CA THR A 63 -3.91 -10.63 0.09
C THR A 63 -3.48 -9.59 -0.95
N ILE A 64 -2.29 -9.01 -0.82
CA ILE A 64 -1.78 -8.06 -1.81
C ILE A 64 -1.51 -8.74 -3.16
N ASP A 65 -0.80 -9.87 -3.16
CA ASP A 65 -0.32 -10.51 -4.39
C ASP A 65 -1.39 -11.31 -5.14
N GLU A 66 -2.30 -11.97 -4.42
CA GLU A 66 -3.28 -12.91 -4.97
C GLU A 66 -4.65 -12.25 -5.20
N GLU A 67 -4.99 -11.19 -4.45
CA GLU A 67 -6.31 -10.54 -4.55
C GLU A 67 -6.22 -9.10 -5.06
N ILE A 68 -5.44 -8.23 -4.40
CA ILE A 68 -5.44 -6.78 -4.68
C ILE A 68 -4.77 -6.46 -6.02
N ILE A 69 -3.55 -6.96 -6.26
CA ILE A 69 -2.82 -6.68 -7.51
C ILE A 69 -3.58 -7.21 -8.72
N PRO A 70 -4.09 -8.46 -8.73
CA PRO A 70 -4.85 -8.98 -9.88
C PRO A 70 -6.16 -8.25 -10.17
N ALA A 71 -6.76 -7.60 -9.18
CA ALA A 71 -8.00 -6.82 -9.34
C ALA A 71 -7.79 -5.42 -9.94
N LEU A 72 -6.54 -4.96 -10.10
CA LEU A 72 -6.22 -3.65 -10.64
C LEU A 72 -5.92 -3.70 -12.13
N ASP A 73 -6.59 -2.86 -12.90
CA ASP A 73 -6.28 -2.61 -14.31
C ASP A 73 -5.09 -1.63 -14.45
N LEU A 74 -3.92 -2.04 -13.93
CA LEU A 74 -2.66 -1.30 -13.97
C LEU A 74 -1.48 -2.28 -14.18
N PRO A 75 -0.32 -1.81 -14.72
CA PRO A 75 0.82 -2.69 -14.96
C PRO A 75 1.32 -3.37 -13.68
N ALA A 76 1.30 -4.70 -13.65
CA ALA A 76 1.63 -5.48 -12.46
C ALA A 76 3.03 -5.18 -11.90
N GLU A 77 4.02 -4.91 -12.76
CA GLU A 77 5.38 -4.57 -12.30
C GLU A 77 5.41 -3.23 -11.54
N GLU A 78 4.65 -2.23 -11.98
CA GLU A 78 4.55 -0.95 -11.27
C GLU A 78 3.87 -1.11 -9.90
N LEU A 79 2.86 -1.99 -9.82
CA LEU A 79 2.18 -2.31 -8.57
C LEU A 79 3.13 -3.03 -7.60
N ARG A 80 3.88 -4.03 -8.08
CA ARG A 80 4.89 -4.76 -7.29
C ARG A 80 6.01 -3.83 -6.82
N GLN A 81 6.48 -2.91 -7.67
CA GLN A 81 7.47 -1.90 -7.28
C GLN A 81 6.93 -0.99 -6.18
N PHE A 82 5.68 -0.57 -6.29
CA PHE A 82 5.02 0.23 -5.27
C PHE A 82 4.88 -0.53 -3.94
N CYS A 83 4.53 -1.82 -3.96
CA CYS A 83 4.50 -2.66 -2.76
C CYS A 83 5.88 -2.76 -2.08
N ARG A 84 6.96 -2.94 -2.86
CA ARG A 84 8.33 -2.99 -2.33
C ARG A 84 8.73 -1.69 -1.61
N CYS A 85 8.31 -0.54 -2.14
CA CYS A 85 8.52 0.74 -1.46
C CYS A 85 7.58 0.92 -0.24
N GLY A 86 6.33 0.48 -0.37
CA GLY A 86 5.26 0.63 0.63
C GLY A 86 5.34 -0.34 1.80
N HIS A 87 6.11 -1.42 1.72
CA HIS A 87 6.33 -2.36 2.84
C HIS A 87 6.81 -1.64 4.11
N ARG A 88 7.58 -0.55 3.95
CA ARG A 88 8.00 0.32 5.07
C ARG A 88 6.86 1.11 5.71
N ALA A 89 5.73 1.31 5.02
CA ALA A 89 4.58 2.04 5.53
C ALA A 89 3.66 1.17 6.39
N LEU A 90 3.76 -0.16 6.26
CA LEU A 90 3.10 -1.15 7.12
C LEU A 90 4.00 -1.62 8.27
N SER A 91 5.29 -1.24 8.28
CA SER A 91 6.26 -1.65 9.30
C SER A 91 6.27 -0.70 10.50
#